data_AF-A0A522C8J4-F1
#
_entry.id   AF-A0A522C8J4-F1
#
_cell.length_a   1.000
_cell.length_b   1.000
_cell.length_c   1.000
_cell.angle_alpha   90.00
_cell.angle_beta   90.00
_cell.angle_gamma   90.00
#
_symmetry.space_group_name_H-M   'P 1'
#
loop_
_entity.id
_entity.type
_entity.pdbx_description
1 polymer ?
#
loop_
_entity_poly.entity_id
_entity_poly.type
_entity_poly.pdbx_seq_one_letter_code
_entity_poly.pdbx_strand_id
1 'polypeptide(L)'
;MRKNCWEFKGCGREPGGSRTGESGVCPVSTEASLDGVHAGTNAGRACWVVAGTSCACKEKADDDFFTKYSVCAECEFYNRVRAEEGKGFIIVPHLLRMLKARIYMADKTDFNELKNVLTHDGHPDSFK
;
A
#
# COMPACT_ATOMS: atom_id res chain seq x y z
N MET A 1 -17.86 14.49 -4.48
CA MET A 1 -17.18 13.18 -4.40
C MET A 1 -15.68 13.42 -4.35
N ARG A 2 -14.94 12.79 -3.43
CA ARG A 2 -13.49 12.95 -3.33
C ARG A 2 -12.82 12.03 -4.36
N LYS A 3 -11.85 12.56 -5.12
CA LYS A 3 -11.16 11.83 -6.18
C LYS A 3 -10.01 11.00 -5.62
N ASN A 4 -9.80 9.82 -6.17
CA ASN A 4 -8.59 9.01 -6.02
C ASN A 4 -7.46 9.55 -6.90
N CYS A 5 -6.22 9.13 -6.64
CA CYS A 5 -5.04 9.67 -7.33
C CYS A 5 -5.09 9.45 -8.85
N TRP A 6 -5.65 8.34 -9.32
CA TRP A 6 -5.74 8.02 -10.75
C TRP A 6 -6.81 8.87 -11.46
N GLU A 7 -7.91 9.21 -10.77
CA GLU A 7 -8.94 10.13 -11.28
C GLU A 7 -8.46 11.58 -11.28
N PHE A 8 -7.64 11.95 -10.29
CA PHE A 8 -7.05 13.28 -10.19
C PHE A 8 -5.95 13.48 -11.24
N LYS A 9 -5.06 12.50 -11.40
CA LYS A 9 -3.95 12.56 -12.37
C LYS A 9 -4.34 12.12 -13.78
N GLY A 10 -5.52 11.54 -13.97
CA GLY A 10 -5.96 11.00 -15.26
C GLY A 10 -5.03 9.90 -15.78
N CYS A 11 -4.53 9.04 -14.89
CA CYS A 11 -3.45 8.13 -15.25
C CYS A 11 -3.92 6.83 -15.92
N GLY A 12 -5.21 6.52 -15.97
CA GLY A 12 -5.74 5.37 -16.74
C GLY A 12 -5.16 4.00 -16.38
N ARG A 13 -4.59 3.85 -15.17
CA ARG A 13 -4.02 2.57 -14.69
C ARG A 13 -4.87 1.93 -13.59
N GLU A 14 -6.03 2.48 -13.30
CA GLU A 14 -7.09 1.81 -12.52
C GLU A 14 -7.58 0.53 -13.21
N PRO A 15 -8.27 -0.40 -12.51
CA PRO A 15 -8.80 -1.60 -13.14
C PRO A 15 -9.72 -1.24 -14.31
N GLY A 16 -9.43 -1.79 -15.49
CA GLY A 16 -10.14 -1.46 -16.73
C GLY A 16 -9.78 -0.11 -17.36
N GLY A 17 -8.78 0.60 -16.83
CA GLY A 17 -8.30 1.87 -17.37
C GLY A 17 -7.58 1.72 -18.72
N SER A 18 -7.50 2.82 -19.49
CA SER A 18 -6.97 2.81 -20.86
C SER A 18 -5.50 2.40 -20.99
N ARG A 19 -4.71 2.49 -19.93
CA ARG A 19 -3.27 2.18 -19.91
C ARG A 19 -2.93 0.89 -19.19
N THR A 20 -3.93 0.10 -18.77
CA THR A 20 -3.67 -1.19 -18.12
C THR A 20 -3.00 -2.19 -19.05
N GLY A 21 -3.30 -2.16 -20.35
CA GLY A 21 -2.68 -3.05 -21.34
C GLY A 21 -1.19 -2.78 -21.56
N GLU A 22 -0.77 -1.51 -21.48
CA GLU A 22 0.62 -1.11 -21.76
C GLU A 22 1.49 -1.06 -20.49
N SER A 23 0.94 -0.53 -19.38
CA SER A 23 1.69 -0.24 -18.15
C SER A 23 1.27 -1.09 -16.96
N GLY A 24 0.34 -2.03 -17.15
CA GLY A 24 -0.26 -2.82 -16.08
C GLY A 24 -1.16 -1.99 -15.15
N VAL A 25 -1.93 -2.70 -14.33
CA VAL A 25 -2.79 -2.11 -13.28
C VAL A 25 -1.93 -1.47 -12.19
N CYS A 26 -2.31 -0.29 -11.73
CA CYS A 26 -1.64 0.44 -10.67
C CYS A 26 -1.88 -0.25 -9.32
N PRO A 27 -0.83 -0.58 -8.54
CA PRO A 27 -1.01 -1.27 -7.26
C PRO A 27 -1.86 -0.46 -6.26
N VAL A 28 -1.82 0.87 -6.32
CA VAL A 28 -2.67 1.74 -5.49
C VAL A 28 -4.16 1.52 -5.71
N SER A 29 -4.53 1.17 -6.94
CA SER A 29 -5.93 0.95 -7.31
C SER A 29 -6.46 -0.43 -6.90
N THR A 30 -5.60 -1.31 -6.40
CA THR A 30 -5.95 -2.67 -5.94
C THR A 30 -5.57 -2.94 -4.48
N GLU A 31 -4.84 -2.03 -3.83
CA GLU A 31 -4.45 -2.16 -2.42
C GLU A 31 -5.65 -1.89 -1.48
N ALA A 32 -6.39 -2.96 -1.19
CA ALA A 32 -7.62 -2.89 -0.39
C ALA A 32 -7.40 -2.67 1.12
N SER A 33 -6.19 -2.82 1.66
CA SER A 33 -5.95 -2.62 3.11
C SER A 33 -6.17 -1.17 3.58
N LEU A 34 -6.22 -0.23 2.64
CA LEU A 34 -6.48 1.19 2.89
C LEU A 34 -7.83 1.62 2.31
N ASP A 35 -8.71 0.70 1.91
CA ASP A 35 -10.03 1.06 1.41
C ASP A 35 -10.82 1.89 2.44
N GLY A 36 -11.51 2.93 1.96
CA GLY A 36 -12.19 3.90 2.81
C GLY A 36 -11.29 4.92 3.51
N VAL A 37 -9.96 4.74 3.50
CA VAL A 37 -9.03 5.72 4.09
C VAL A 37 -9.18 7.05 3.39
N HIS A 38 -9.41 8.08 4.21
CA HIS A 38 -9.70 9.42 3.77
C HIS A 38 -10.90 9.50 2.78
N ALA A 39 -11.88 8.58 2.89
CA ALA A 39 -12.99 8.46 1.94
C ALA A 39 -12.54 8.24 0.48
N GLY A 40 -11.42 7.55 0.29
CA GLY A 40 -10.98 7.02 -1.00
C GLY A 40 -11.39 5.56 -1.21
N THR A 41 -11.14 5.07 -2.41
CA THR A 41 -11.26 3.64 -2.76
C THR A 41 -9.87 3.02 -2.78
N ASN A 42 -9.71 1.85 -2.18
CA ASN A 42 -8.41 1.20 -1.97
C ASN A 42 -7.39 2.23 -1.41
N ALA A 43 -6.13 2.17 -1.82
CA ALA A 43 -5.14 3.17 -1.41
C ALA A 43 -5.20 4.49 -2.22
N GLY A 44 -6.26 4.75 -2.98
CA GLY A 44 -6.34 5.86 -3.94
C GLY A 44 -6.14 7.25 -3.33
N ARG A 45 -6.52 7.44 -2.07
CA ARG A 45 -6.27 8.68 -1.29
C ARG A 45 -5.19 8.51 -0.21
N ALA A 46 -4.33 7.51 -0.39
CA ALA A 46 -3.15 7.22 0.43
C ALA A 46 -1.98 6.73 -0.44
N CYS A 47 -1.94 7.12 -1.73
CA CYS A 47 -1.05 6.52 -2.72
C CYS A 47 0.45 6.63 -2.39
N TRP A 48 0.83 7.64 -1.58
CA TRP A 48 2.21 7.91 -1.18
C TRP A 48 2.83 6.80 -0.31
N VAL A 49 2.02 5.94 0.33
CA VAL A 49 2.53 4.81 1.13
C VAL A 49 2.61 3.48 0.38
N VAL A 50 2.16 3.41 -0.88
CA VAL A 50 2.15 2.16 -1.67
C VAL A 50 3.31 2.13 -2.67
N ALA A 51 4.15 1.10 -2.63
CA ALA A 51 5.28 0.92 -3.55
C ALA A 51 4.84 0.68 -5.01
N GLY A 52 5.75 0.86 -5.99
CA GLY A 52 5.47 0.57 -7.41
C GLY A 52 4.58 1.59 -8.14
N THR A 53 4.38 2.78 -7.58
CA THR A 53 3.55 3.83 -8.17
C THR A 53 4.37 4.81 -9.00
N SER A 54 4.00 5.04 -10.25
CA SER A 54 4.68 5.97 -11.17
C SER A 54 4.08 7.39 -11.21
N CYS A 55 3.22 7.75 -10.23
CA CYS A 55 2.62 9.08 -10.18
C CYS A 55 3.66 10.14 -9.79
N ALA A 56 4.25 10.84 -10.77
CA ALA A 56 5.09 12.04 -10.63
C ALA A 56 6.23 12.04 -9.60
N CYS A 57 6.52 10.91 -8.95
CA CYS A 57 7.84 10.55 -8.48
C CYS A 57 8.61 10.08 -9.72
N LYS A 58 8.93 11.00 -10.63
CA LYS A 58 9.84 10.66 -11.72
C LYS A 58 11.19 10.36 -11.10
N GLU A 59 11.64 9.13 -11.34
CA GLU A 59 13.06 8.78 -11.38
C GLU A 59 13.78 8.86 -10.04
N LYS A 60 13.56 7.83 -9.22
CA LYS A 60 14.58 7.06 -8.49
C LYS A 60 13.87 6.30 -7.38
N ALA A 61 13.34 5.14 -7.73
CA ALA A 61 13.07 4.10 -6.76
C ALA A 61 14.41 3.42 -6.41
N ASP A 62 15.36 4.20 -5.88
CA ASP A 62 16.51 3.67 -5.16
C ASP A 62 16.12 3.70 -3.69
N ASP A 63 15.45 2.62 -3.27
CA ASP A 63 15.31 2.01 -1.93
C ASP A 63 15.11 2.83 -0.64
N ASP A 64 15.07 4.16 -0.63
CA ASP A 64 14.83 4.92 0.59
C ASP A 64 13.41 5.51 0.66
N PHE A 65 12.65 5.02 1.64
CA PHE A 65 11.31 5.47 2.00
C PHE A 65 11.26 6.99 2.27
N PHE A 66 12.33 7.56 2.84
CA PHE A 66 12.41 9.00 3.13
C PHE A 66 12.43 9.86 1.86
N THR A 67 13.13 9.41 0.82
CA THR A 67 13.17 10.07 -0.50
C THR A 67 11.80 10.07 -1.17
N LYS A 68 11.02 9.00 -1.00
CA LYS A 68 9.67 8.92 -1.54
C LYS A 68 8.70 9.88 -0.83
N TYR A 69 8.81 9.99 0.50
CA TYR A 69 7.95 10.86 1.30
C TYR A 69 8.21 12.35 1.03
N SER A 70 9.48 12.76 0.88
CA SER A 70 9.85 14.15 0.58
C SER A 70 9.28 14.60 -0.78
N VAL A 71 9.38 13.76 -1.82
CA VAL A 71 8.79 14.04 -3.14
C VAL A 71 7.25 14.10 -3.08
N CYS A 72 6.62 13.32 -2.20
CA CYS A 72 5.17 13.37 -2.03
C CYS A 72 4.68 14.62 -1.29
N ALA A 73 5.51 15.27 -0.48
CA ALA A 73 5.14 16.53 0.20
C ALA A 73 4.89 17.68 -0.81
N GLU A 74 5.52 17.62 -1.98
CA GLU A 74 5.31 18.57 -3.08
C GLU A 74 4.19 18.13 -4.03
N CYS A 75 3.63 16.94 -3.86
CA CYS A 75 2.56 16.44 -4.70
C CYS A 75 1.26 17.23 -4.46
N GLU A 76 0.76 17.88 -5.51
CA GLU A 76 -0.52 18.61 -5.49
C GLU A 76 -1.67 17.75 -4.96
N PHE A 77 -1.72 16.47 -5.34
CA PHE A 77 -2.78 15.57 -4.87
C PHE A 77 -2.67 15.29 -3.36
N TYR A 78 -1.45 15.06 -2.86
CA TYR A 78 -1.22 14.87 -1.41
C TYR A 78 -1.66 16.11 -0.62
N ASN A 79 -1.25 17.30 -1.07
CA ASN A 79 -1.61 18.56 -0.42
C ASN A 79 -3.13 18.81 -0.47
N ARG A 80 -3.77 18.46 -1.58
CA ARG A 80 -5.23 18.47 -1.69
C ARG A 80 -5.89 17.52 -0.69
N VAL A 81 -5.41 16.28 -0.58
CA VAL A 81 -5.95 15.32 0.40
C VAL A 81 -5.79 15.86 1.82
N ARG A 82 -4.61 16.40 2.17
CA ARG A 82 -4.37 17.03 3.48
C ARG A 82 -5.33 18.18 3.77
N ALA A 83 -5.54 19.06 2.80
CA ALA A 83 -6.47 20.17 2.95
C ALA A 83 -7.93 19.69 3.10
N GLU A 84 -8.34 18.67 2.34
CA GLU A 84 -9.68 18.10 2.39
C GLU A 84 -9.98 17.36 3.71
N GLU A 85 -8.98 16.70 4.33
CA GLU A 85 -9.15 16.00 5.61
C GLU A 85 -9.00 16.91 6.84
N GLY A 86 -8.16 17.94 6.76
CA GLY A 86 -7.83 18.81 7.89
C GLY A 86 -7.35 18.00 9.11
N LYS A 87 -8.08 18.12 10.22
CA LYS A 87 -7.75 17.39 11.47
C LYS A 87 -7.94 15.87 11.37
N GLY A 88 -8.71 15.39 10.40
CA GLY A 88 -8.94 13.97 10.14
C GLY A 88 -7.84 13.31 9.32
N PHE A 89 -6.78 14.04 8.96
CA PHE A 89 -5.71 13.50 8.12
C PHE A 89 -4.92 12.41 8.87
N ILE A 90 -4.92 11.21 8.31
CA ILE A 90 -4.20 10.06 8.86
C ILE A 90 -2.74 10.14 8.40
N ILE A 91 -1.84 10.22 9.38
CA ILE A 91 -0.41 10.34 9.14
C ILE A 91 0.21 9.02 8.63
N VAL A 92 1.33 9.16 7.94
CA VAL A 92 2.06 8.07 7.29
C VAL A 92 2.38 6.87 8.20
N PRO A 93 2.88 7.03 9.44
CA PRO A 93 3.12 5.89 10.31
C PRO A 93 1.88 5.02 10.56
N HIS A 94 0.70 5.64 10.66
CA HIS A 94 -0.54 4.93 10.85
C HIS A 94 -0.98 4.19 9.57
N LEU A 95 -0.87 4.85 8.41
CA LEU A 95 -1.13 4.22 7.11
C LEU A 95 -0.21 3.01 6.87
N LEU A 96 1.08 3.11 7.22
CA LEU A 96 2.02 1.99 7.12
C LEU A 96 1.68 0.85 8.07
N ARG A 97 1.17 1.15 9.27
CA ARG A 97 0.70 0.11 10.21
C ARG A 97 -0.48 -0.65 9.60
N MET A 98 -1.41 0.03 8.96
CA MET A 98 -2.55 -0.61 8.28
C MET A 98 -2.08 -1.51 7.13
N LEU A 99 -1.10 -1.07 6.31
CA LEU A 99 -0.50 -1.90 5.26
C LEU A 99 0.21 -3.15 5.82
N LYS A 100 1.02 -2.97 6.86
CA LYS A 100 1.78 -4.09 7.48
C LYS A 100 0.88 -5.08 8.21
N ALA A 101 -0.27 -4.65 8.72
CA ALA A 101 -1.22 -5.57 9.36
C ALA A 101 -1.65 -6.70 8.41
N ARG A 102 -1.73 -6.44 7.09
CA ARG A 102 -2.00 -7.47 6.09
C ARG A 102 -0.87 -8.47 5.96
N ILE A 103 0.39 -8.03 6.04
CA ILE A 103 1.58 -8.92 6.01
C ILE A 103 1.63 -9.77 7.27
N TYR A 104 1.43 -9.18 8.46
CA TYR A 104 1.37 -9.93 9.71
C TYR A 104 0.21 -10.93 9.75
N MET A 105 -0.94 -10.62 9.16
CA MET A 105 -2.07 -11.55 9.09
C MET A 105 -1.87 -12.65 8.01
N ALA A 106 -1.24 -12.32 6.88
CA ALA A 106 -0.87 -13.31 5.86
C ALA A 106 0.19 -14.29 6.40
N ASP A 107 1.24 -13.79 7.04
CA ASP A 107 2.31 -14.59 7.66
C ASP A 107 1.80 -15.44 8.83
N LYS A 108 0.80 -14.97 9.59
CA LYS A 108 0.16 -15.78 10.64
C LYS A 108 -0.73 -16.90 10.09
N THR A 109 -1.26 -16.74 8.88
CA THR A 109 -1.98 -17.79 8.15
C THR A 109 -0.97 -18.85 7.69
N ASP A 110 0.18 -18.42 7.15
CA ASP A 110 1.33 -19.27 6.81
C ASP A 110 1.92 -20.00 8.04
N PHE A 111 2.03 -19.34 9.20
CA PHE A 111 2.50 -19.95 10.45
C PHE A 111 1.57 -21.05 10.96
N ASN A 112 0.26 -20.92 10.75
CA ASN A 112 -0.69 -21.97 11.10
C ASN A 112 -0.66 -23.15 10.11
N GLU A 113 -0.31 -22.92 8.83
CA GLU A 113 -0.02 -24.00 7.88
C GLU A 113 1.33 -24.68 8.19
N LEU A 114 2.37 -23.94 8.56
CA LEU A 114 3.67 -24.47 9.01
C LEU A 114 3.56 -25.33 10.28
N LYS A 115 2.63 -25.01 11.20
CA LYS A 115 2.36 -25.87 12.37
C LYS A 115 1.79 -27.24 11.99
N ASN A 116 1.02 -27.35 10.91
CA ASN A 116 0.49 -28.63 10.45
C ASN A 116 1.56 -29.50 9.80
N VAL A 117 2.62 -28.90 9.24
CA VAL A 117 3.78 -29.62 8.68
C VAL A 117 4.75 -30.10 9.77
N LEU A 118 4.86 -29.37 10.89
CA LEU A 118 5.80 -29.67 11.98
C LEU A 118 5.27 -30.65 13.05
N THR A 119 4.11 -31.29 12.84
CA THR A 119 3.54 -32.27 13.81
C THR A 119 3.76 -33.74 13.42
N HIS A 120 4.44 -34.00 12.30
CA HIS A 120 4.95 -35.32 11.97
C HIS A 120 6.47 -35.25 11.88
N ASP A 121 7.16 -35.51 12.99
CA ASP A 121 8.15 -36.58 13.03
C ASP A 121 8.93 -36.57 14.36
N GLY A 122 8.75 -37.65 15.11
CA GLY A 122 9.83 -38.37 15.78
C GLY A 122 10.60 -37.64 16.88
N HIS A 123 10.17 -37.86 18.12
CA HIS A 123 11.08 -38.00 19.27
C HIS A 123 12.23 -38.98 18.91
N PRO A 124 13.49 -38.69 19.29
CA PRO A 124 14.01 -39.48 20.39
C PRO A 124 14.87 -38.71 21.39
N ASP A 125 14.78 -39.26 22.60
CA ASP A 125 15.49 -39.04 23.86
C ASP A 125 17.01 -38.78 23.81
N SER A 126 17.44 -38.24 24.96
CA SER A 126 18.72 -38.47 25.66
C SER A 126 19.86 -37.48 25.42
N PHE A 127 19.89 -36.45 26.25
CA PHE A 127 21.15 -35.83 26.69
C PHE A 127 21.67 -36.59 27.93
N LYS A 128 22.86 -37.18 27.79
CA LYS A 128 23.74 -37.51 28.92
C LYS A 128 24.39 -36.24 29.45
#